data_AF-A0A438JZF4-F1
#
_entry.id   AF-A0A438JZF4-F1
#
_cell.length_a   1.000
_cell.length_b   1.000
_cell.length_c   1.000
_cell.angle_alpha   90.00
_cell.angle_beta   90.00
_cell.angle_gamma   90.00
#
_symmetry.space_group_name_H-M   'P 1'
#
loop_
_entity.id
_entity.type
_entity.pdbx_description
1 polymer ?
#
loop_
_entity_poly.entity_id
_entity_poly.type
_entity_poly.pdbx_seq_one_letter_code
_entity_poly.pdbx_strand_id
1 'polypeptide(L)'
;MANERRRGNFINSLTVGGVRLEKEELKEGIGSYFKALFEEPQVRRPDVDSELFMRIDATDNEGLEGPFLEAEMTKALSELGGDKAPGLDGFSLAF
;
A
#
# COMPACT_ATOMS: atom_id res chain seq x y z
N MET A 1 -13.10 -10.11 -30.63
CA MET A 1 -11.82 -10.08 -29.90
C MET A 1 -11.78 -8.80 -29.08
N ALA A 2 -11.63 -8.89 -27.76
CA ALA A 2 -11.88 -7.76 -26.84
C ALA A 2 -10.67 -6.80 -26.64
N ASN A 3 -9.56 -7.01 -27.36
CA ASN A 3 -8.30 -6.26 -27.17
C ASN A 3 -7.98 -5.25 -28.29
N GLU A 4 -8.84 -5.07 -29.29
CA GLU A 4 -8.57 -4.19 -30.45
C GLU A 4 -8.69 -2.69 -30.15
N ARG A 5 -9.18 -2.30 -28.96
CA ARG A 5 -9.34 -0.90 -28.54
C ARG A 5 -8.60 -0.57 -27.24
N ARG A 6 -7.37 -1.07 -27.05
CA ARG A 6 -6.50 -0.52 -26.01
C ARG A 6 -6.14 0.92 -26.37
N ARG A 7 -6.79 1.89 -25.73
CA ARG A 7 -6.32 3.29 -25.72
C ARG A 7 -4.99 3.30 -24.97
N GLY A 8 -3.89 3.33 -25.70
CA GLY A 8 -2.56 3.54 -25.12
C GLY A 8 -2.43 4.99 -24.68
N ASN A 9 -1.90 5.19 -23.46
CA ASN A 9 -1.49 6.51 -23.02
C ASN A 9 -0.05 6.74 -23.48
N PHE A 10 0.16 7.78 -24.27
CA PHE A 10 1.48 8.20 -24.74
C PHE A 10 1.79 9.58 -24.20
N ILE A 11 3.04 9.77 -23.77
CA ILE A 11 3.57 11.09 -23.42
C ILE A 11 4.12 11.68 -24.71
N ASN A 12 3.48 12.74 -25.23
CA ASN A 12 3.91 13.42 -26.46
C ASN A 12 4.86 14.60 -26.19
N SER A 13 4.82 15.16 -24.98
CA SER A 13 5.69 16.26 -24.56
C SER A 13 5.79 16.30 -23.04
N LEU A 14 6.90 16.82 -22.52
CA LEU A 14 7.15 17.01 -21.09
C LEU A 14 7.57 18.45 -20.86
N THR A 15 7.03 19.13 -19.83
CA THR A 15 7.46 20.49 -19.47
C THR A 15 8.17 20.46 -18.13
N VAL A 16 9.43 20.89 -18.09
CA VAL A 16 10.27 20.94 -16.89
C VAL A 16 10.84 22.35 -16.76
N GLY A 17 10.61 23.03 -15.63
CA GLY A 17 11.13 24.38 -15.38
C GLY A 17 10.72 25.43 -16.43
N GLY A 18 9.56 25.25 -17.08
CA GLY A 18 9.07 26.14 -18.15
C GLY A 18 9.57 25.80 -19.57
N VAL A 19 10.48 24.83 -19.71
CA VAL A 19 10.96 24.35 -21.02
C VAL A 19 10.17 23.12 -21.43
N ARG A 20 9.66 23.12 -22.68
CA ARG A 20 8.87 22.02 -23.25
C ARG A 20 9.76 21.14 -24.13
N LEU A 21 9.88 19.87 -23.76
CA LEU A 21 10.66 18.84 -24.46
C LEU A 21 9.75 18.00 -25.35
N GLU A 22 10.20 17.75 -26.58
CA GLU A 22 9.50 16.95 -27.59
C GLU A 22 10.49 16.07 -28.38
N LYS A 23 9.95 15.05 -29.09
CA LYS A 23 10.70 14.20 -30.02
C LYS A 23 11.96 13.57 -29.41
N GLU A 24 13.14 13.98 -29.87
CA GLU A 24 14.43 13.37 -29.51
C GLU A 24 14.81 13.66 -28.06
N GLU A 25 14.52 14.87 -27.57
CA GLU A 25 14.83 15.31 -26.21
C GLU A 25 13.88 14.72 -25.16
N LEU A 26 12.70 14.25 -25.60
CA LEU A 26 11.66 13.76 -24.69
C LEU A 26 12.11 12.52 -23.91
N LYS A 27 12.82 11.60 -24.55
CA LYS A 27 13.25 10.35 -23.91
C LYS A 27 14.24 10.59 -22.78
N GLU A 28 15.25 11.41 -23.05
CA GLU A 28 16.25 11.80 -22.06
C GLU A 28 15.66 12.71 -20.98
N GLY A 29 14.77 13.62 -21.37
CA GLY A 29 14.03 14.50 -20.47
C GLY A 29 13.16 13.74 -19.47
N ILE A 30 12.43 12.72 -19.92
CA ILE A 30 11.64 11.85 -19.04
C ILE A 30 12.56 11.15 -18.03
N GLY A 31 13.65 10.53 -18.51
CA GLY A 31 14.59 9.82 -17.64
C GLY A 31 15.19 10.73 -16.58
N SER A 32 15.67 11.91 -16.99
CA SER A 32 16.27 12.89 -16.09
C SER A 32 15.26 13.49 -15.10
N TYR A 33 14.06 13.81 -15.56
CA TYR A 33 12.99 14.36 -14.72
C TYR A 33 12.58 13.38 -13.62
N PHE A 34 12.27 12.12 -13.98
CA PHE A 34 11.86 11.14 -12.98
C PHE A 34 13.01 10.71 -12.09
N LYS A 35 14.24 10.67 -12.60
CA LYS A 35 15.43 10.46 -11.76
C LYS A 35 15.49 11.52 -10.68
N ALA A 36 15.44 12.80 -11.03
CA ALA A 36 15.48 13.88 -10.06
C ALA A 36 14.26 13.90 -9.12
N LEU A 37 13.08 13.55 -9.63
CA LEU A 37 11.84 13.50 -8.84
C LEU A 37 11.89 12.44 -7.74
N PHE A 38 12.51 11.29 -8.01
CA PHE A 38 12.63 10.18 -7.09
C PHE A 38 14.00 10.09 -6.42
N GLU A 39 14.91 11.00 -6.74
CA GLU A 39 16.19 11.11 -6.06
C GLU A 39 15.92 11.67 -4.67
N GLU A 40 16.13 10.83 -3.66
CA GLU A 40 16.07 11.30 -2.30
C GLU A 40 17.18 12.33 -2.10
N PRO A 41 16.88 13.50 -1.49
CA PRO A 41 17.95 14.37 -1.03
C PRO A 41 18.87 13.55 -0.13
N GLN A 42 20.18 13.82 -0.17
CA GLN A 42 21.19 13.18 0.70
C GLN A 42 21.00 13.58 2.18
N VAL A 43 19.80 13.39 2.71
CA VAL A 43 19.53 13.38 4.12
C VAL A 43 20.05 12.04 4.60
N ARG A 44 21.08 12.07 5.44
CA ARG A 44 21.51 10.88 6.18
C ARG A 44 20.28 10.33 6.87
N ARG A 45 19.71 9.24 6.35
CA ARG A 45 18.64 8.52 7.04
C ARG A 45 19.23 8.11 8.39
N PRO A 46 18.55 8.42 9.51
CA PRO A 46 18.98 7.90 10.80
C PRO A 46 19.16 6.41 10.65
N ASP A 47 20.31 5.90 11.09
CA ASP A 47 20.49 4.46 11.15
C ASP A 47 19.51 3.95 12.19
N VAL A 48 18.53 3.19 11.74
CA VAL A 48 17.49 2.68 12.64
C VAL A 48 18.03 1.37 13.17
N ASP A 49 18.58 1.44 14.37
CA ASP A 49 19.06 0.27 15.06
C ASP A 49 17.89 -0.69 15.32
N SER A 50 17.91 -1.82 14.62
CA SER A 50 16.88 -2.84 14.73
C SER A 50 16.80 -3.47 16.12
N GLU A 51 17.84 -3.28 16.95
CA GLU A 51 17.87 -3.70 18.35
C GLU A 51 17.00 -2.81 19.26
N LEU A 52 16.63 -1.60 18.81
CA LEU A 52 15.67 -0.73 19.52
C LEU A 52 14.22 -1.19 19.37
N PHE A 53 13.93 -2.07 18.40
CA PHE A 53 12.61 -2.64 18.23
C PHE A 53 12.50 -3.96 18.99
N MET A 54 11.51 -4.04 19.89
CA MET A 54 11.11 -5.30 20.48
C MET A 54 10.61 -6.23 19.38
N ARG A 55 11.15 -7.45 19.34
CA ARG A 55 10.65 -8.51 18.47
C ARG A 55 9.52 -9.24 19.19
N ILE A 56 8.48 -9.57 18.45
CA ILE A 56 7.45 -10.50 18.89
C ILE A 56 8.15 -11.85 19.14
N ASP A 57 7.81 -12.52 20.23
CA ASP A 57 8.40 -13.82 20.53
C ASP A 57 7.88 -14.91 19.57
N ALA A 58 8.52 -16.08 19.58
CA ALA A 58 8.16 -17.15 18.67
C ALA A 58 6.72 -17.65 18.87
N THR A 59 6.23 -17.64 20.11
CA THR A 59 4.90 -18.15 20.45
C THR A 59 3.81 -17.21 19.96
N ASP A 60 3.97 -15.92 20.18
CA ASP A 60 3.07 -14.89 19.65
C ASP A 60 3.09 -14.89 18.13
N ASN A 61 4.27 -15.07 17.51
CA ASN A 61 4.37 -15.11 16.05
C ASN A 61 3.66 -16.34 15.45
N GLU A 62 3.82 -17.52 16.08
CA GLU A 62 3.07 -18.72 15.72
C GLU A 62 1.55 -18.53 15.88
N GLY A 63 1.11 -17.83 16.93
CA GLY A 63 -0.31 -17.49 17.14
C GLY A 63 -0.87 -16.54 16.08
N LEU A 64 -0.08 -15.58 15.60
CA LEU A 64 -0.49 -14.60 14.58
C LEU A 64 -0.55 -15.20 13.16
N GLU A 65 0.33 -16.15 12.84
CA GLU A 65 0.38 -16.79 11.52
C GLU A 65 -0.52 -18.03 11.40
N GLY A 66 -0.95 -18.59 12.55
CA GLY A 66 -1.81 -19.76 12.62
C GLY A 66 -3.29 -19.51 12.25
N PRO A 67 -4.06 -20.59 12.01
CA PRO A 67 -5.50 -20.48 11.85
C PRO A 67 -6.19 -20.17 13.19
N PHE A 68 -7.28 -19.41 13.15
CA PHE A 68 -8.09 -19.12 14.34
C PHE A 68 -8.65 -20.40 14.96
N LEU A 69 -8.60 -20.46 16.29
CA LEU A 69 -9.27 -21.49 17.07
C LEU A 69 -10.75 -21.13 17.27
N GLU A 70 -11.60 -22.15 17.37
CA GLU A 70 -13.03 -21.95 17.66
C GLU A 70 -13.25 -21.19 18.97
N ALA A 71 -12.42 -21.46 19.99
CA ALA A 71 -12.44 -20.75 21.26
C ALA A 71 -12.14 -19.24 21.10
N GLU A 72 -11.24 -18.87 20.21
CA GLU A 72 -10.92 -17.46 19.92
C GLU A 72 -12.07 -16.78 19.20
N MET A 73 -12.65 -17.45 18.20
CA MET A 73 -13.79 -16.92 17.46
C MET A 73 -15.01 -16.75 18.35
N THR A 74 -15.34 -17.75 19.18
CA THR A 74 -16.48 -17.68 20.11
C THR A 74 -16.29 -16.59 21.16
N LYS A 75 -15.07 -16.42 21.68
CA LYS A 75 -14.73 -15.31 22.59
C LYS A 75 -14.83 -13.96 21.89
N ALA A 76 -14.28 -13.83 20.69
CA ALA A 76 -14.35 -12.59 19.92
C ALA A 76 -15.81 -12.20 19.65
N LEU A 77 -16.67 -13.17 19.33
CA LEU A 77 -18.10 -12.94 19.13
C LEU A 77 -18.83 -12.56 20.41
N SER A 78 -18.48 -13.15 21.56
CA SER A 78 -19.12 -12.79 22.84
C SER A 78 -18.71 -11.42 23.36
N GLU A 79 -17.49 -10.98 23.06
CA GLU A 79 -16.99 -9.63 23.36
C GLU A 79 -17.50 -8.56 22.37
N LEU A 80 -18.00 -9.00 21.20
CA LEU A 80 -18.58 -8.15 20.18
C LEU A 80 -19.99 -7.71 20.62
N GLY A 81 -20.07 -6.60 21.37
CA GLY A 81 -21.34 -6.05 21.88
C GLY A 81 -22.49 -6.08 20.85
N GLY A 82 -23.67 -6.53 21.29
CA GLY A 82 -24.84 -6.77 20.44
C GLY A 82 -25.56 -5.52 19.93
N ASP A 83 -25.09 -4.33 20.30
CA ASP A 83 -25.63 -3.02 19.93
C ASP A 83 -25.01 -2.43 18.64
N LYS A 84 -24.19 -3.21 17.94
CA LYS A 84 -23.64 -2.80 16.64
C LYS A 84 -24.72 -2.70 15.58
N ALA A 85 -24.67 -1.62 14.81
CA ALA A 85 -25.54 -1.44 13.64
C ALA A 85 -25.32 -2.56 12.61
N PRO A 86 -26.38 -3.03 11.93
CA PRO A 86 -26.28 -4.08 10.93
C PRO A 86 -25.42 -3.65 9.73
N GLY A 87 -24.76 -4.63 9.10
CA GLY A 87 -24.00 -4.41 7.88
C GLY A 87 -24.88 -4.11 6.66
N LEU A 88 -24.25 -3.97 5.50
CA LEU A 88 -24.96 -3.85 4.21
C LEU A 88 -25.83 -5.07 3.88
N ASP A 89 -25.55 -6.20 4.53
CA ASP A 89 -26.31 -7.44 4.48
C ASP A 89 -27.58 -7.42 5.36
N GLY A 90 -27.74 -6.41 6.23
CA GLY A 90 -28.90 -6.24 7.09
C GLY A 90 -28.94 -7.16 8.31
N PHE A 91 -27.90 -7.96 8.56
CA PHE A 91 -27.85 -8.84 9.74
C PHE A 91 -27.26 -8.09 10.93
N SER A 92 -27.92 -8.20 12.08
CA SER A 92 -27.40 -7.74 13.38
C SER A 92 -26.71 -8.88 14.11
N LEU A 93 -25.71 -8.54 14.93
CA LEU A 93 -25.03 -9.49 15.83
C LEU A 93 -25.85 -9.83 17.09
N ALA A 94 -27.02 -9.23 17.25
CA ALA A 94 -28.00 -9.61 18.27
C ALA A 94 -28.63 -10.96 17.87
N PHE A 95 -28.16 -12.05 18.47
CA PHE A 95 -28.78 -13.38 18.45
C PHE A 95 -29.83 -13.52 19.55
#